data_AF-A0A081C655-F1
#
_entry.id   AF-A0A081C655-F1
#
_cell.length_a   1.000
_cell.length_b   1.000
_cell.length_c   1.000
_cell.angle_alpha   90.00
_cell.angle_beta   90.00
_cell.angle_gamma   90.00
#
_symmetry.space_group_name_H-M   'P 1'
#
loop_
_entity.id
_entity.type
_entity.pdbx_description
1 polymer ?
#
loop_
_entity_poly.entity_id
_entity_poly.type
_entity_poly.pdbx_seq_one_letter_code
_entity_poly.pdbx_strand_id
1 'polypeptide(L)'
;MRNKQECMRDMHAITFLLIPHSCSFKKERMKIWRILNILVFLMLAWYSGNTLAQAPAGAIEFGISPSLFQLTIGAQNKTESFRVFNFGARPMKFQISVHNWEVDEAFNVQVIPPTEQSLDQWIVINPVEFTVAPGKSQVVRFAIRPRVQPEPGEHRAILYTCEVPIKTENQSQSNIVGCIGAAVYGDYGEISRIGILHDVTLVSATNPVLARFDISSEGNAHVRMDGQYAIWKASAYPGTENTTRLEDMQDAEKLAAQGIADAGVLPSLPVLPGTRRTMELQTSMVLAPGEYVLDINGSLSGNAIDQGIPFSIPK
;
A
#
# COMPACT_ATOMS: atom_id res chain seq x y z
N MET A 1 -42.52 -29.53 -51.92
CA MET A 1 -43.20 -30.71 -51.34
C MET A 1 -43.15 -30.52 -49.82
N ARG A 2 -44.13 -29.89 -49.14
CA ARG A 2 -45.44 -30.38 -48.62
C ARG A 2 -45.40 -31.70 -47.83
N ASN A 3 -45.58 -31.60 -46.51
CA ASN A 3 -46.60 -32.22 -45.62
C ASN A 3 -46.01 -32.48 -44.22
N LYS A 4 -46.57 -31.99 -43.10
CA LYS A 4 -47.89 -32.16 -42.42
C LYS A 4 -47.89 -33.32 -41.41
N GLN A 5 -48.11 -32.98 -40.13
CA GLN A 5 -48.95 -33.67 -39.11
C GLN A 5 -48.84 -32.86 -37.80
N GLU A 6 -49.77 -31.97 -37.43
CA GLU A 6 -51.08 -32.19 -36.75
C GLU A 6 -51.00 -32.99 -35.43
N CYS A 7 -51.36 -32.38 -34.29
CA CYS A 7 -52.63 -32.65 -33.58
C CYS A 7 -52.75 -31.93 -32.21
N MET A 8 -54.00 -31.57 -31.86
CA MET A 8 -54.61 -31.17 -30.57
C MET A 8 -54.98 -29.67 -30.43
N ARG A 9 -56.25 -29.29 -30.66
CA ARG A 9 -57.49 -29.38 -29.81
C ARG A 9 -57.63 -28.12 -28.93
N ASP A 10 -58.75 -27.42 -28.74
CA ASP A 10 -60.20 -27.59 -28.99
C ASP A 10 -60.79 -26.15 -29.14
N MET A 11 -61.59 -25.82 -30.15
CA MET A 11 -63.05 -25.93 -30.31
C MET A 11 -63.96 -24.99 -29.45
N HIS A 12 -64.61 -24.08 -30.20
CA HIS A 12 -65.98 -23.53 -30.10
C HIS A 12 -66.30 -22.51 -28.99
N ALA A 13 -66.52 -21.23 -29.29
CA ALA A 13 -67.58 -20.57 -30.11
C ALA A 13 -68.94 -20.46 -29.39
N ILE A 14 -69.27 -19.24 -28.97
CA ILE A 14 -70.64 -18.75 -28.80
C ILE A 14 -70.77 -17.44 -29.57
N THR A 15 -71.82 -17.36 -30.38
CA THR A 15 -72.09 -16.32 -31.37
C THR A 15 -73.36 -15.55 -31.00
N PHE A 16 -73.44 -14.31 -31.51
CA PHE A 16 -74.62 -13.47 -31.79
C PHE A 16 -75.23 -12.65 -30.65
N LEU A 17 -75.15 -11.30 -30.74
CA LEU A 17 -76.19 -10.49 -31.44
C LEU A 17 -75.85 -8.97 -31.52
N LEU A 18 -75.66 -8.50 -32.77
CA LEU A 18 -76.17 -7.28 -33.44
C LEU A 18 -76.05 -5.87 -32.75
N ILE A 19 -75.19 -4.93 -33.25
CA ILE A 19 -75.39 -3.87 -34.30
C ILE A 19 -76.13 -2.59 -33.75
N PRO A 20 -75.92 -1.31 -34.19
CA PRO A 20 -74.98 -0.64 -35.12
C PRO A 20 -74.38 0.74 -34.67
N HIS A 21 -73.58 1.36 -35.57
CA HIS A 21 -73.34 2.82 -35.80
C HIS A 21 -72.64 3.62 -34.66
N SER A 22 -71.64 4.47 -34.85
CA SER A 22 -71.17 5.32 -35.95
C SER A 22 -69.78 5.88 -35.56
N CYS A 23 -68.83 5.94 -36.49
CA CYS A 23 -68.26 7.16 -37.09
C CYS A 23 -67.29 8.03 -36.22
N SER A 24 -66.08 8.21 -36.76
CA SER A 24 -65.13 9.32 -36.51
C SER A 24 -64.40 9.40 -35.16
N PHE A 25 -63.31 8.64 -34.97
CA PHE A 25 -62.28 8.99 -33.95
C PHE A 25 -60.90 8.35 -34.23
N LYS A 26 -60.25 8.69 -35.37
CA LYS A 26 -58.93 8.09 -35.70
C LYS A 26 -57.80 9.05 -36.09
N LYS A 27 -58.01 10.38 -36.02
CA LYS A 27 -57.00 11.35 -36.49
C LYS A 27 -56.23 12.10 -35.39
N GLU A 28 -56.64 12.03 -34.12
CA GLU A 28 -55.96 12.75 -33.02
C GLU A 28 -54.93 11.92 -32.24
N ARG A 29 -55.03 10.58 -32.24
CA ARG A 29 -54.12 9.72 -31.46
C ARG A 29 -52.67 9.71 -31.96
N MET A 30 -52.41 10.07 -33.22
CA MET A 30 -51.03 10.10 -33.77
C MET A 30 -50.26 11.38 -33.46
N LYS A 31 -50.92 12.49 -33.11
CA LYS A 31 -50.21 13.73 -32.72
C LYS A 31 -49.72 13.67 -31.27
N ILE A 32 -50.49 13.05 -30.38
CA ILE A 32 -50.16 12.92 -28.95
C ILE A 32 -48.95 12.01 -28.74
N TRP A 33 -48.79 10.94 -29.54
CA TRP A 33 -47.64 10.01 -29.42
C TRP A 33 -46.31 10.61 -29.91
N ARG A 34 -46.35 11.56 -30.86
CA ARG A 34 -45.15 12.28 -31.33
C ARG A 34 -44.69 13.36 -30.35
N ILE A 35 -45.62 14.00 -29.63
CA ILE A 35 -45.31 15.00 -28.60
C ILE A 35 -44.77 14.33 -27.33
N LEU A 36 -45.28 13.15 -26.97
CA LEU A 36 -44.82 12.41 -25.80
C LEU A 36 -43.36 11.90 -25.94
N ASN A 37 -42.95 11.46 -27.14
CA ASN A 37 -41.56 11.02 -27.38
C ASN A 37 -40.54 12.18 -27.40
N ILE A 38 -40.94 13.38 -27.82
CA ILE A 38 -40.05 14.57 -27.81
C ILE A 38 -39.84 15.07 -26.37
N LEU A 39 -40.88 15.00 -25.52
CA LEU A 39 -40.78 15.35 -24.08
C LEU A 39 -39.92 14.36 -23.28
N VAL A 40 -39.96 13.06 -23.60
CA VAL A 40 -39.09 12.04 -22.97
C VAL A 40 -37.62 12.24 -23.38
N PHE A 41 -37.34 12.62 -24.64
CA PHE A 41 -35.98 12.94 -25.08
C PHE A 41 -35.42 14.24 -24.47
N LEU A 42 -36.26 15.26 -24.26
CA LEU A 42 -35.85 16.50 -23.58
C LEU A 42 -35.65 16.31 -22.07
N MET A 43 -36.39 15.41 -21.41
CA MET A 43 -36.11 15.04 -20.01
C MET A 43 -34.81 14.23 -19.83
N LEU A 44 -34.44 13.37 -20.78
CA LEU A 44 -33.18 12.62 -20.72
C LEU A 44 -31.94 13.50 -20.98
N ALA A 45 -32.09 14.59 -21.76
CA ALA A 45 -31.03 15.58 -21.96
C ALA A 45 -30.83 16.53 -20.77
N TRP A 46 -31.76 16.58 -19.80
CA TRP A 46 -31.61 17.32 -18.55
C TRP A 46 -30.95 16.51 -17.42
N TYR A 47 -30.87 15.18 -17.55
CA TYR A 47 -30.19 14.32 -16.58
C TYR A 47 -28.71 14.04 -16.91
N SER A 48 -28.17 14.64 -17.97
CA SER A 48 -26.79 14.41 -18.44
C SER A 48 -25.81 15.55 -18.11
N GLY A 49 -26.12 16.37 -17.09
CA GLY A 49 -25.26 17.48 -16.69
C GLY A 49 -25.00 17.51 -15.19
N ASN A 50 -23.73 17.33 -14.81
CA ASN A 50 -23.12 17.56 -13.50
C ASN A 50 -23.05 16.37 -12.53
N THR A 51 -22.45 15.26 -12.96
CA THR A 51 -21.54 14.55 -12.04
C THR A 51 -20.24 15.35 -11.99
N LEU A 52 -20.19 16.38 -11.15
CA LEU A 52 -18.90 16.89 -10.69
C LEU A 52 -18.21 15.72 -10.00
N ALA A 53 -17.19 15.16 -10.66
CA ALA A 53 -16.25 14.27 -10.02
C ALA A 53 -15.68 15.03 -8.81
N GLN A 54 -16.18 14.72 -7.62
CA GLN A 54 -15.52 15.13 -6.40
C GLN A 54 -14.14 14.48 -6.44
N ALA A 55 -13.11 15.29 -6.68
CA ALA A 55 -11.75 14.88 -6.39
C ALA A 55 -11.75 14.38 -4.94
N PRO A 56 -11.18 13.20 -4.65
CA PRO A 56 -11.17 12.66 -3.31
C PRO A 56 -10.57 13.69 -2.34
N ALA A 57 -11.22 13.84 -1.19
CA ALA A 57 -10.76 14.72 -0.14
C ALA A 57 -9.33 14.35 0.28
N GLY A 58 -8.42 15.35 0.25
CA GLY A 58 -7.15 15.37 0.98
C GLY A 58 -6.03 14.49 0.45
N ALA A 59 -5.57 14.70 -0.79
CA ALA A 59 -4.25 14.19 -1.17
C ALA A 59 -3.17 14.88 -0.31
N ILE A 60 -2.22 14.11 0.24
CA ILE A 60 -1.03 14.68 0.90
C ILE A 60 -0.18 15.31 -0.20
N GLU A 61 -0.04 16.63 -0.17
CA GLU A 61 0.67 17.42 -1.18
C GLU A 61 2.09 17.82 -0.75
N PHE A 62 2.67 17.11 0.23
CA PHE A 62 4.02 17.35 0.72
C PHE A 62 4.81 16.05 0.84
N GLY A 63 6.13 16.15 0.92
CA GLY A 63 7.02 15.01 1.10
C GLY A 63 8.21 15.33 1.99
N ILE A 64 8.91 14.29 2.44
CA ILE A 64 10.14 14.43 3.22
C ILE A 64 11.27 13.58 2.62
N SER A 65 12.52 14.01 2.79
CA SER A 65 13.70 13.21 2.40
C SER A 65 14.94 13.52 3.26
N PRO A 66 15.65 12.50 3.76
CA PRO A 66 15.28 11.08 3.75
C PRO A 66 14.15 10.77 4.74
N SER A 67 13.54 9.59 4.61
CA SER A 67 12.50 9.07 5.52
C SER A 67 13.05 8.07 6.57
N LEU A 68 14.35 7.76 6.50
CA LEU A 68 15.03 6.83 7.40
C LEU A 68 16.42 7.35 7.74
N PHE A 69 16.77 7.33 9.02
CA PHE A 69 18.09 7.65 9.55
C PHE A 69 18.61 6.46 10.37
N GLN A 70 19.85 6.04 10.10
CA GLN A 70 20.59 5.06 10.89
C GLN A 70 21.89 5.71 11.36
N LEU A 71 22.04 5.87 12.68
CA LEU A 71 23.06 6.72 13.26
C LEU A 71 23.75 6.00 14.42
N THR A 72 25.08 6.09 14.49
CA THR A 72 25.83 5.72 15.71
C THR A 72 25.88 6.89 16.69
N ILE A 73 25.36 6.72 17.90
CA ILE A 73 25.38 7.67 19.02
C ILE A 73 26.78 7.68 19.66
N GLY A 74 27.27 8.85 20.09
CA GLY A 74 28.56 8.98 20.78
C GLY A 74 29.77 9.15 19.84
N ALA A 75 29.63 8.80 18.56
CA ALA A 75 30.52 9.31 17.52
C ALA A 75 30.25 10.82 17.34
N GLN A 76 31.29 11.65 17.38
CA GLN A 76 31.26 13.13 17.42
C GLN A 76 29.96 13.79 16.92
N ASN A 77 29.30 14.58 17.79
CA ASN A 77 28.20 15.54 17.53
C ASN A 77 27.50 15.40 16.17
N LYS A 78 26.79 14.30 15.94
CA LYS A 78 26.05 14.08 14.69
C LYS A 78 24.84 15.00 14.64
N THR A 79 24.94 16.00 13.76
CA THR A 79 23.82 16.83 13.32
C THR A 79 23.43 16.32 11.95
N GLU A 80 22.17 15.90 11.82
CA GLU A 80 21.58 15.41 10.59
C GLU A 80 20.55 16.42 10.07
N SER A 81 20.10 16.20 8.84
CA SER A 81 19.02 17.00 8.29
C SER A 81 18.12 16.22 7.34
N PHE A 82 16.85 16.59 7.32
CA PHE A 82 15.92 16.20 6.27
C PHE A 82 15.32 17.45 5.63
N ARG A 83 14.76 17.26 4.45
CA ARG A 83 14.09 18.29 3.68
C ARG A 83 12.60 18.00 3.64
N VAL A 84 11.80 19.02 3.90
CA VAL A 84 10.34 19.00 3.73
C VAL A 84 10.01 19.76 2.45
N PHE A 85 9.29 19.12 1.55
CA PHE A 85 8.92 19.65 0.24
C PHE A 85 7.43 19.95 0.21
N ASN A 86 7.06 21.13 -0.29
CA ASN A 86 5.67 21.46 -0.59
C ASN A 86 5.45 21.29 -2.10
N PHE A 87 4.71 20.26 -2.50
CA PHE A 87 4.31 20.00 -3.89
C PHE A 87 2.96 20.63 -4.25
N GLY A 88 2.24 21.17 -3.26
CA GLY A 88 0.95 21.82 -3.44
C GLY A 88 1.06 23.22 -4.04
N ALA A 89 -0.10 23.75 -4.40
CA ALA A 89 -0.24 25.06 -5.06
C ALA A 89 -0.31 26.24 -4.06
N ARG A 90 -0.40 25.99 -2.75
CA ARG A 90 -0.52 27.00 -1.69
C ARG A 90 0.59 26.89 -0.66
N PRO A 91 0.96 27.98 0.05
CA PRO A 91 1.84 27.87 1.20
C PRO A 91 1.27 26.90 2.24
N MET A 92 2.12 26.04 2.79
CA MET A 92 1.77 25.07 3.83
C MET A 92 2.55 25.37 5.10
N LYS A 93 1.85 25.39 6.23
CA LYS A 93 2.47 25.48 7.55
C LYS A 93 2.69 24.05 8.05
N PHE A 94 3.89 23.77 8.54
CA PHE A 94 4.25 22.47 9.11
C PHE A 94 4.60 22.60 10.59
N GLN A 95 4.33 21.52 11.31
CA GLN A 95 4.82 21.31 12.67
C GLN A 95 5.52 19.95 12.73
N ILE A 96 6.64 19.92 13.46
CA ILE A 96 7.43 18.71 13.69
C ILE A 96 7.29 18.28 15.14
N SER A 97 7.04 16.99 15.32
CA SER A 97 7.04 16.34 16.63
C SER A 97 7.90 15.09 16.61
N VAL A 98 8.48 14.75 17.76
CA VAL A 98 9.36 13.60 17.93
C VAL A 98 8.74 12.68 18.96
N HIS A 99 8.67 11.39 18.64
CA HIS A 99 8.02 10.41 19.52
C HIS A 99 8.84 9.14 19.61
N ASN A 100 8.78 8.51 20.78
CA ASN A 100 9.17 7.11 20.93
C ASN A 100 8.13 6.22 20.24
N TRP A 101 8.56 5.09 19.69
CA TRP A 101 7.65 4.19 18.97
C TRP A 101 8.06 2.73 19.04
N GLU A 102 7.07 1.87 18.83
CA GLU A 102 7.19 0.44 18.58
C GLU A 102 6.31 0.03 17.38
N VAL A 103 6.46 -1.21 16.92
CA VAL A 103 5.53 -1.79 15.94
C VAL A 103 4.72 -2.90 16.57
N ASP A 104 3.41 -2.87 16.32
CA ASP A 104 2.52 -3.95 16.71
C ASP A 104 2.73 -5.21 15.83
N GLU A 105 1.89 -6.23 16.05
CA GLU A 105 1.96 -7.48 15.31
C GLU A 105 1.62 -7.32 13.82
N ALA A 106 0.85 -6.29 13.46
CA ALA A 106 0.48 -5.95 12.09
C ALA A 106 1.44 -4.93 11.46
N PHE A 107 2.59 -4.68 12.09
CA PHE A 107 3.60 -3.70 11.67
C PHE A 107 3.11 -2.25 11.61
N ASN A 108 2.03 -1.91 12.31
CA ASN A 108 1.65 -0.51 12.47
C ASN A 108 2.53 0.14 13.53
N VAL A 109 2.97 1.36 13.24
CA VAL A 109 3.72 2.18 14.19
C VAL A 109 2.80 2.63 15.32
N GLN A 110 3.17 2.30 16.55
CA GLN A 110 2.51 2.74 17.77
C GLN A 110 3.40 3.72 18.51
N VAL A 111 2.89 4.93 18.74
CA VAL A 111 3.58 5.90 19.60
C VAL A 111 3.44 5.45 21.04
N ILE A 112 4.56 5.33 21.74
CA ILE A 112 4.63 4.92 23.14
C ILE A 112 5.18 6.05 24.00
N PRO A 113 4.91 6.05 25.33
CA PRO A 113 5.46 7.05 26.22
C PRO A 113 7.00 7.11 26.16
N PRO A 114 7.57 8.31 26.37
CA PRO A 114 9.01 8.47 26.46
C PRO A 114 9.58 7.79 27.70
N THR A 115 10.83 7.38 27.61
CA THR A 115 11.65 6.90 28.73
C THR A 115 12.94 7.70 28.79
N GLU A 116 13.72 7.61 29.87
CA GLU A 116 15.03 8.28 29.91
C GLU A 116 16.00 7.77 28.82
N GLN A 117 15.78 6.52 28.38
CA GLN A 117 16.53 5.82 27.34
C GLN A 117 15.93 5.99 25.93
N SER A 118 14.81 6.69 25.76
CA SER A 118 14.18 6.80 24.44
C SER A 118 14.79 7.95 23.62
N LEU A 119 15.01 7.69 22.33
CA LEU A 119 15.77 8.60 21.46
C LEU A 119 15.08 9.95 21.26
N ASP A 120 13.74 9.99 21.36
CA ASP A 120 12.95 11.20 21.27
C ASP A 120 13.27 12.22 22.37
N GLN A 121 13.71 11.77 23.55
CA GLN A 121 14.15 12.65 24.64
C GLN A 121 15.52 13.29 24.39
N TRP A 122 16.27 12.73 23.45
CA TRP A 122 17.64 13.13 23.13
C TRP A 122 17.71 13.98 21.86
N ILE A 123 16.69 13.94 21.01
CA ILE A 123 16.66 14.68 19.75
C ILE A 123 16.33 16.16 19.99
N VAL A 124 17.18 17.05 19.47
CA VAL A 124 16.95 18.49 19.40
C VAL A 124 16.74 18.89 17.94
N ILE A 125 15.60 19.52 17.63
CA ILE A 125 15.19 19.88 16.26
C ILE A 125 15.14 21.39 16.06
N ASN A 126 15.52 21.85 14.87
CA ASN A 126 15.33 23.22 14.43
C ASN A 126 15.12 23.31 12.91
N PRO A 127 14.06 23.99 12.41
CA PRO A 127 12.92 24.54 13.15
C PRO A 127 11.86 23.48 13.50
N VAL A 128 11.04 23.73 14.52
CA VAL A 128 9.90 22.88 14.91
C VAL A 128 8.59 23.29 14.24
N GLU A 129 8.48 24.56 13.82
CA GLU A 129 7.36 25.09 13.03
C GLU A 129 7.90 26.02 11.94
N PHE A 130 7.33 25.93 10.74
CA PHE A 130 7.73 26.76 9.60
C PHE A 130 6.66 26.73 8.50
N THR A 131 6.77 27.65 7.55
CA THR A 131 5.92 27.71 6.36
C THR A 131 6.76 27.52 5.11
N VAL A 132 6.32 26.67 4.19
CA VAL A 132 6.98 26.44 2.90
C VAL A 132 6.08 26.94 1.78
N ALA A 133 6.62 27.80 0.92
CA ALA A 133 5.93 28.28 -0.27
C ALA A 133 5.70 27.15 -1.31
N PRO A 134 4.72 27.31 -2.22
CA PRO A 134 4.46 26.34 -3.29
C PRO A 134 5.72 25.97 -4.09
N GLY A 135 5.94 24.68 -4.32
CA GLY A 135 7.09 24.16 -5.06
C GLY A 135 8.45 24.42 -4.40
N LYS A 136 8.49 24.85 -3.14
CA LYS A 136 9.72 25.07 -2.37
C LYS A 136 9.94 23.96 -1.34
N SER A 137 11.08 24.04 -0.68
CA SER A 137 11.43 23.12 0.39
C SER A 137 12.13 23.83 1.54
N GLN A 138 12.01 23.26 2.73
CA GLN A 138 12.70 23.70 3.94
C GLN A 138 13.61 22.59 4.45
N VAL A 139 14.83 22.94 4.84
CA VAL A 139 15.73 22.02 5.53
C VAL A 139 15.47 22.10 7.02
N VAL A 140 15.29 20.96 7.65
CA VAL A 140 15.15 20.79 9.10
C VAL A 140 16.37 20.05 9.59
N ARG A 141 17.03 20.61 10.60
CA ARG A 141 18.20 19.99 11.23
C ARG A 141 17.81 19.38 12.56
N PHE A 142 18.44 18.26 12.89
CA PHE A 142 18.32 17.67 14.20
C PHE A 142 19.66 17.14 14.70
N ALA A 143 19.83 17.08 16.01
CA ALA A 143 21.01 16.50 16.64
C ALA A 143 20.59 15.60 17.80
N ILE A 144 21.35 14.51 18.02
CA ILE A 144 21.14 13.60 19.14
C ILE A 144 22.04 14.02 20.31
N ARG A 145 21.43 14.34 21.44
CA ARG A 145 22.09 14.79 22.68
C ARG A 145 21.53 14.00 23.86
N PRO A 146 22.10 12.81 24.17
CA PRO A 146 21.68 12.04 25.32
C PRO A 146 21.82 12.85 26.61
N ARG A 147 20.79 12.79 27.46
CA ARG A 147 20.78 13.48 28.77
C ARG A 147 21.26 12.58 29.90
N VAL A 148 21.28 11.28 29.63
CA VAL A 148 21.79 10.21 30.47
C VAL A 148 22.81 9.42 29.66
N GLN A 149 23.60 8.58 30.33
CA GLN A 149 24.45 7.60 29.68
C GLN A 149 23.57 6.58 28.93
N PRO A 150 23.64 6.49 27.59
CA PRO A 150 22.84 5.52 26.85
C PRO A 150 23.21 4.08 27.23
N GLU A 151 22.21 3.21 27.29
CA GLU A 151 22.44 1.76 27.37
C GLU A 151 22.96 1.21 26.03
N PRO A 152 23.77 0.13 26.02
CA PRO A 152 24.16 -0.50 24.76
C PRO A 152 22.96 -1.08 24.02
N GLY A 153 22.86 -0.79 22.72
CA GLY A 153 21.78 -1.25 21.86
C GLY A 153 21.21 -0.17 20.96
N GLU A 154 20.06 -0.47 20.39
CA GLU A 154 19.34 0.43 19.50
C GLU A 154 18.26 1.23 20.22
N HIS A 155 18.33 2.56 20.05
CA HIS A 155 17.33 3.52 20.48
C HIS A 155 16.55 4.03 19.27
N ARG A 156 15.25 4.27 19.42
CA ARG A 156 14.36 4.59 18.31
C ARG A 156 13.55 5.86 18.57
N ALA A 157 13.35 6.63 17.52
CA ALA A 157 12.40 7.74 17.47
C ALA A 157 11.76 7.83 16.09
N ILE A 158 10.62 8.51 16.01
CA ILE A 158 9.98 8.89 14.76
C ILE A 158 9.77 10.41 14.73
N LEU A 159 10.17 11.04 13.63
CA LEU A 159 9.96 12.46 13.37
C LEU A 159 8.70 12.63 12.53
N TYR A 160 7.59 13.06 13.13
CA TYR A 160 6.38 13.38 12.36
C TYR A 160 6.44 14.81 11.87
N THR A 161 6.32 14.99 10.55
CA THR A 161 6.03 16.27 9.90
C THR A 161 4.56 16.29 9.54
N CYS A 162 3.79 17.18 10.16
CA CYS A 162 2.34 17.31 9.93
C CYS A 162 2.01 18.68 9.33
N GLU A 163 1.09 18.72 8.36
CA GLU A 163 0.51 19.99 7.91
C GLU A 163 -0.43 20.54 9.00
N VAL A 164 -0.21 21.79 9.39
CA VAL A 164 -1.10 22.52 10.29
C VAL A 164 -2.04 23.37 9.44
N PRO A 165 -3.37 23.21 9.57
CA PRO A 165 -4.34 24.04 8.86
C PRO A 165 -4.12 25.52 9.17
N ILE A 166 -4.05 26.32 8.12
CA ILE A 166 -4.08 27.78 8.26
C ILE A 166 -5.55 28.15 8.50
N LYS A 167 -5.91 28.50 9.74
CA LYS A 167 -7.27 28.92 10.08
C LYS A 167 -7.58 30.25 9.36
N THR A 168 -8.49 30.21 8.39
CA THR A 168 -9.13 31.40 7.83
C THR A 168 -10.45 31.62 8.58
N GLU A 169 -10.80 32.88 8.91
CA GLU A 169 -11.87 33.30 9.84
C GLU A 169 -13.27 32.65 9.67
N ASN A 170 -13.53 31.87 8.62
CA ASN A 170 -14.84 31.27 8.34
C ASN A 170 -14.86 29.72 8.27
N GLN A 171 -13.87 28.99 8.81
CA GLN A 171 -13.88 27.52 8.79
C GLN A 171 -13.64 26.90 10.18
N SER A 172 -14.73 26.39 10.77
CA SER A 172 -14.79 25.64 12.03
C SER A 172 -14.43 24.15 11.85
N GLN A 173 -13.34 23.83 11.15
CA GLN A 173 -12.85 22.45 11.10
C GLN A 173 -11.32 22.44 11.14
N SER A 174 -10.79 22.14 12.32
CA SER A 174 -9.37 21.84 12.52
C SER A 174 -9.12 20.39 12.10
N ASN A 175 -8.89 20.15 10.82
CA ASN A 175 -8.50 18.83 10.32
C ASN A 175 -7.01 18.88 9.97
N ILE A 176 -6.13 18.28 10.78
CA ILE A 176 -4.72 18.08 10.40
C ILE A 176 -4.71 17.39 9.02
N VAL A 177 -4.04 18.00 8.04
CA VAL A 177 -4.01 17.52 6.65
C VAL A 177 -2.74 16.68 6.48
N GLY A 178 -2.78 15.44 6.97
CA GLY A 178 -1.71 14.46 6.77
C GLY A 178 -0.43 14.67 7.58
N CYS A 179 0.17 13.56 7.99
CA CYS A 179 1.48 13.50 8.65
C CYS A 179 2.36 12.48 7.93
N ILE A 180 3.64 12.80 7.76
CA ILE A 180 4.64 11.84 7.26
C ILE A 180 5.70 11.65 8.35
N GLY A 181 6.02 10.40 8.67
CA GLY A 181 7.03 10.03 9.66
C GLY A 181 8.38 9.71 9.03
N ALA A 182 9.47 10.22 9.61
CA ALA A 182 10.83 9.75 9.36
C ALA A 182 11.31 8.90 10.53
N ALA A 183 11.70 7.64 10.29
CA ALA A 183 12.23 6.79 11.34
C ALA A 183 13.69 7.12 11.64
N VAL A 184 14.07 7.19 12.91
CA VAL A 184 15.44 7.42 13.37
C VAL A 184 15.84 6.25 14.27
N TYR A 185 16.91 5.56 13.89
CA TYR A 185 17.56 4.50 14.66
C TYR A 185 18.92 5.01 15.13
N GLY A 186 19.15 4.95 16.43
CA GLY A 186 20.36 5.39 17.10
C GLY A 186 21.04 4.22 17.80
N ASP A 187 22.15 3.74 17.25
CA ASP A 187 22.94 2.64 17.79
C ASP A 187 23.98 3.18 18.79
N TYR A 188 24.04 2.63 20.00
CA TYR A 188 25.05 2.95 21.00
C TYR A 188 25.76 1.69 21.53
N GLY A 189 27.07 1.79 21.78
CA GLY A 189 27.85 0.70 22.36
C GLY A 189 27.98 -0.51 21.44
N GLU A 190 28.01 -1.71 22.04
CA GLU A 190 28.06 -2.97 21.30
C GLU A 190 26.67 -3.30 20.72
N ILE A 191 26.63 -3.49 19.40
CA ILE A 191 25.40 -3.78 18.66
C ILE A 191 25.42 -5.22 18.15
N SER A 192 24.34 -5.94 18.44
CA SER A 192 24.11 -7.31 18.03
C SER A 192 22.78 -7.41 17.29
N ARG A 193 22.84 -7.79 16.01
CA ARG A 193 21.67 -7.99 15.12
C ARG A 193 21.54 -9.49 14.81
N ILE A 194 20.96 -10.24 15.75
CA ILE A 194 20.78 -11.68 15.63
C ILE A 194 19.35 -11.96 15.19
N GLY A 195 19.16 -12.30 13.91
CA GLY A 195 17.87 -12.66 13.36
C GLY A 195 17.78 -14.16 13.10
N ILE A 196 16.66 -14.77 13.48
CA ILE A 196 16.35 -16.19 13.23
C ILE A 196 15.13 -16.27 12.34
N LEU A 197 15.26 -16.96 11.21
CA LEU A 197 14.14 -17.40 10.38
C LEU A 197 13.70 -18.78 10.87
N HIS A 198 12.52 -18.87 11.49
CA HIS A 198 11.96 -20.11 12.03
C HIS A 198 11.30 -20.95 10.95
N ASP A 199 10.52 -20.31 10.08
CA ASP A 199 9.79 -20.99 9.01
C ASP A 199 9.47 -20.04 7.86
N VAL A 200 9.24 -20.61 6.68
CA VAL A 200 8.62 -19.94 5.54
C VAL A 200 7.46 -20.79 5.04
N THR A 201 6.24 -20.32 5.29
CA THR A 201 5.02 -21.01 4.89
C THR A 201 4.42 -20.38 3.64
N LEU A 202 4.10 -21.20 2.65
CA LEU A 202 3.32 -20.80 1.48
C LEU A 202 1.84 -21.10 1.71
N VAL A 203 0.99 -20.09 1.52
CA VAL A 203 -0.47 -20.26 1.52
C VAL A 203 -0.91 -20.51 0.06
N SER A 204 -0.69 -21.72 -0.42
CA SER A 204 -0.92 -22.13 -1.82
C SER A 204 -2.40 -22.08 -2.27
N ALA A 205 -3.34 -21.96 -1.33
CA ALA A 205 -4.76 -21.78 -1.63
C ALA A 205 -5.13 -20.35 -2.08
N THR A 206 -4.21 -19.39 -1.98
CA THR A 206 -4.44 -18.02 -2.45
C THR A 206 -3.73 -17.78 -3.78
N ASN A 207 -4.40 -17.07 -4.69
CA ASN A 207 -3.82 -16.60 -5.94
C ASN A 207 -4.21 -15.13 -6.14
N PRO A 208 -3.29 -14.16 -5.97
CA PRO A 208 -1.83 -14.30 -5.86
C PRO A 208 -1.36 -15.06 -4.61
N VAL A 209 -0.16 -15.65 -4.71
CA VAL A 209 0.44 -16.48 -3.65
C VAL A 209 0.83 -15.58 -2.47
N LEU A 210 0.61 -16.09 -1.27
CA LEU A 210 1.02 -15.45 -0.03
C LEU A 210 2.10 -16.30 0.63
N ALA A 211 3.28 -15.72 0.83
CA ALA A 211 4.36 -16.29 1.63
C ALA A 211 4.41 -15.62 3.01
N ARG A 212 4.57 -16.43 4.06
CA ARG A 212 4.69 -15.99 5.45
C ARG A 212 6.07 -16.34 5.98
N PHE A 213 6.79 -15.35 6.48
CA PHE A 213 8.12 -15.50 7.07
C PHE A 213 8.01 -15.31 8.57
N ASP A 214 8.31 -16.36 9.33
CA ASP A 214 8.31 -16.31 10.79
C ASP A 214 9.72 -15.99 11.31
N ILE A 215 9.89 -14.78 11.83
CA ILE A 215 11.21 -14.22 12.15
C ILE A 215 11.25 -13.74 13.59
N SER A 216 12.33 -14.03 14.32
CA SER A 216 12.64 -13.39 15.61
C SER A 216 13.92 -12.56 15.58
N SER A 217 13.97 -11.55 16.45
CA SER A 217 15.19 -10.79 16.76
C SER A 217 15.63 -11.11 18.18
N GLU A 218 16.78 -11.77 18.33
CA GLU A 218 17.37 -12.14 19.63
C GLU A 218 18.52 -11.20 20.05
N GLY A 219 18.87 -10.24 19.20
CA GLY A 219 19.87 -9.22 19.48
C GLY A 219 19.33 -8.02 20.26
N ASN A 220 20.16 -6.99 20.42
CA ASN A 220 19.79 -5.70 21.04
C ASN A 220 19.48 -4.59 20.02
N ALA A 221 19.42 -4.94 18.73
CA ALA A 221 19.05 -4.04 17.64
C ALA A 221 18.13 -4.74 16.63
N HIS A 222 17.35 -3.98 15.87
CA HIS A 222 16.35 -4.60 14.98
C HIS A 222 17.03 -5.41 13.87
N VAL A 223 16.31 -6.40 13.35
CA VAL A 223 16.72 -7.17 12.16
C VAL A 223 15.76 -6.91 11.02
N ARG A 224 16.23 -7.04 9.78
CA ARG A 224 15.45 -6.87 8.56
C ARG A 224 15.87 -7.90 7.53
N MET A 225 14.89 -8.36 6.76
CA MET A 225 15.19 -9.04 5.51
C MET A 225 15.64 -8.01 4.46
N ASP A 226 16.62 -8.40 3.67
CA ASP A 226 17.04 -7.74 2.43
C ASP A 226 17.19 -8.81 1.35
N GLY A 227 17.00 -8.41 0.10
CA GLY A 227 17.12 -9.29 -1.06
C GLY A 227 15.83 -9.39 -1.86
N GLN A 228 15.67 -10.51 -2.54
CA GLN A 228 14.66 -10.71 -3.55
C GLN A 228 14.03 -12.09 -3.46
N TYR A 229 12.90 -12.24 -4.15
CA TYR A 229 12.31 -13.52 -4.45
C TYR A 229 12.14 -13.68 -5.97
N ALA A 230 12.11 -14.91 -6.42
CA ALA A 230 11.73 -15.29 -7.78
C ALA A 230 10.83 -16.53 -7.72
N ILE A 231 9.75 -16.53 -8.50
CA ILE A 231 8.88 -17.68 -8.67
C ILE A 231 9.27 -18.35 -9.97
N TRP A 232 9.90 -19.50 -9.89
CA TRP A 232 10.29 -20.29 -11.04
C TRP A 232 9.20 -21.28 -11.38
N LYS A 233 8.98 -21.55 -12.68
CA LYS A 233 8.33 -22.80 -13.09
C LYS A 233 9.22 -23.95 -12.63
N ALA A 234 8.66 -24.98 -12.01
CA ALA A 234 9.44 -26.08 -11.44
C ALA A 234 10.36 -26.76 -12.47
N SER A 235 9.93 -26.83 -13.74
CA SER A 235 10.72 -27.40 -14.84
C SER A 235 11.92 -26.57 -15.27
N ALA A 236 11.99 -25.29 -14.87
CA ALA A 236 13.03 -24.34 -15.25
C ALA A 236 13.89 -23.91 -14.05
N TYR A 237 13.56 -24.36 -12.84
CA TYR A 237 14.30 -23.98 -11.63
C TYR A 237 15.70 -24.61 -11.63
N PRO A 238 16.78 -23.80 -11.59
CA PRO A 238 18.14 -24.31 -11.71
C PRO A 238 18.74 -24.83 -10.39
N GLY A 239 18.00 -24.75 -9.28
CA GLY A 239 18.51 -25.02 -7.93
C GLY A 239 19.00 -23.75 -7.24
N THR A 240 18.86 -23.69 -5.91
CA THR A 240 19.15 -22.49 -5.09
C THR A 240 20.61 -22.05 -5.22
N GLU A 241 21.54 -23.01 -5.36
CA GLU A 241 22.96 -22.73 -5.54
C GLU A 241 23.32 -22.10 -6.89
N ASN A 242 22.41 -22.15 -7.86
CA ASN A 242 22.60 -21.65 -9.21
C ASN A 242 21.73 -20.41 -9.52
N THR A 243 20.87 -19.98 -8.58
CA THR A 243 20.16 -18.72 -8.70
C THR A 243 21.00 -17.56 -8.19
N THR A 244 20.84 -16.39 -8.81
CA THR A 244 21.55 -15.18 -8.45
C THR A 244 20.61 -13.99 -8.38
N ARG A 245 21.10 -12.89 -7.80
CA ARG A 245 20.39 -11.62 -7.80
C ARG A 245 19.96 -11.23 -9.23
N LEU A 246 18.70 -10.84 -9.39
CA LEU A 246 18.09 -10.44 -10.65
C LEU A 246 18.26 -8.94 -10.81
N GLU A 247 18.87 -8.51 -11.92
CA GLU A 247 19.10 -7.09 -12.20
C GLU A 247 17.84 -6.39 -12.73
N ASP A 248 17.05 -7.09 -13.56
CA ASP A 248 15.91 -6.52 -14.30
C ASP A 248 14.57 -7.16 -13.93
N MET A 249 14.19 -7.10 -12.64
CA MET A 249 12.91 -7.69 -12.15
C MET A 249 11.65 -7.06 -12.76
N GLN A 250 11.77 -5.96 -13.50
CA GLN A 250 10.64 -5.28 -14.16
C GLN A 250 10.42 -5.73 -15.62
N ASP A 251 11.39 -6.44 -16.21
CA ASP A 251 11.29 -6.91 -17.59
C ASP A 251 10.66 -8.31 -17.63
N ALA A 252 9.33 -8.33 -17.74
CA ALA A 252 8.55 -9.57 -17.75
C ALA A 252 8.92 -10.52 -18.90
N GLU A 253 9.36 -10.01 -20.06
CA GLU A 253 9.76 -10.86 -21.20
C GLU A 253 11.08 -11.57 -20.90
N LYS A 254 12.05 -10.84 -20.34
CA LYS A 254 13.34 -11.39 -19.91
C LYS A 254 13.19 -12.40 -18.77
N LEU A 255 12.29 -12.15 -17.82
CA LEU A 255 11.96 -13.10 -16.75
C LEU A 255 11.33 -14.38 -17.34
N ALA A 256 10.33 -14.24 -18.21
CA ALA A 256 9.64 -15.36 -18.81
C ALA A 256 10.56 -16.25 -19.68
N ALA A 257 11.53 -15.65 -20.39
CA ALA A 257 12.53 -16.38 -21.16
C ALA A 257 13.42 -17.30 -20.31
N GLN A 258 13.59 -16.96 -19.03
CA GLN A 258 14.33 -17.78 -18.05
C GLN A 258 13.43 -18.80 -17.32
N GLY A 259 12.12 -18.78 -17.57
CA GLY A 259 11.16 -19.61 -16.85
C GLY A 259 10.73 -19.04 -15.49
N ILE A 260 11.03 -17.77 -15.22
CA ILE A 260 10.56 -17.04 -14.05
C ILE A 260 9.17 -16.48 -14.34
N ALA A 261 8.22 -16.81 -13.47
CA ALA A 261 6.84 -16.36 -13.54
C ALA A 261 6.66 -14.99 -12.87
N ASP A 262 7.23 -14.79 -11.69
CA ASP A 262 7.16 -13.53 -10.94
C ASP A 262 8.49 -13.28 -10.21
N ALA A 263 8.81 -12.03 -9.91
CA ALA A 263 9.97 -11.67 -9.10
C ALA A 263 9.73 -10.32 -8.39
N GLY A 264 10.39 -10.14 -7.26
CA GLY A 264 10.29 -8.90 -6.51
C GLY A 264 11.23 -8.84 -5.32
N VAL A 265 11.06 -7.80 -4.51
CA VAL A 265 11.86 -7.59 -3.30
C VAL A 265 11.25 -8.27 -2.09
N LEU A 266 12.08 -8.74 -1.16
CA LEU A 266 11.61 -9.24 0.11
C LEU A 266 11.03 -8.11 0.99
N PRO A 267 10.05 -8.38 1.86
CA PRO A 267 9.56 -7.39 2.81
C PRO A 267 10.69 -6.91 3.74
N SER A 268 10.92 -5.60 3.78
CA SER A 268 12.05 -5.00 4.53
C SER A 268 11.63 -4.31 5.84
N LEU A 269 10.50 -4.74 6.40
CA LEU A 269 9.98 -4.25 7.68
C LEU A 269 10.87 -4.73 8.85
N PRO A 270 11.12 -3.88 9.87
CA PRO A 270 11.97 -4.25 11.00
C PRO A 270 11.27 -5.21 11.96
N VAL A 271 11.99 -6.25 12.39
CA VAL A 271 11.64 -7.03 13.60
C VAL A 271 12.43 -6.46 14.77
N LEU A 272 11.72 -5.89 15.75
CA LEU A 272 12.34 -5.20 16.87
C LEU A 272 13.03 -6.18 17.85
N PRO A 273 14.06 -5.75 18.59
CA PRO A 273 14.74 -6.56 19.60
C PRO A 273 13.78 -7.28 20.55
N GLY A 274 14.03 -8.56 20.82
CA GLY A 274 13.23 -9.35 21.75
C GLY A 274 11.83 -9.71 21.25
N THR A 275 11.54 -9.51 19.95
CA THR A 275 10.23 -9.81 19.35
C THR A 275 10.31 -10.92 18.30
N ARG A 276 9.17 -11.58 18.07
CA ARG A 276 8.91 -12.50 16.96
C ARG A 276 7.74 -11.96 16.15
N ARG A 277 7.82 -12.03 14.82
CA ARG A 277 6.84 -11.48 13.88
C ARG A 277 6.69 -12.38 12.66
N THR A 278 5.48 -12.40 12.12
CA THR A 278 5.19 -13.02 10.83
C THR A 278 5.10 -11.94 9.76
N MET A 279 6.05 -11.89 8.85
CA MET A 279 5.98 -11.00 7.69
C MET A 279 5.25 -11.66 6.53
N GLU A 280 4.44 -10.88 5.83
CA GLU A 280 3.69 -11.34 4.67
C GLU A 280 4.28 -10.76 3.38
N LEU A 281 4.50 -11.63 2.40
CA LEU A 281 4.83 -11.28 1.03
C LEU A 281 3.72 -11.79 0.13
N GLN A 282 3.03 -10.88 -0.53
CA GLN A 282 2.07 -11.21 -1.57
C GLN A 282 2.71 -11.02 -2.94
N THR A 283 2.60 -12.02 -3.80
CA THR A 283 3.19 -11.97 -5.14
C THR A 283 2.50 -10.94 -6.02
N SER A 284 3.22 -10.42 -7.02
CA SER A 284 2.73 -9.30 -7.82
C SER A 284 1.63 -9.71 -8.82
N MET A 285 1.55 -11.00 -9.12
CA MET A 285 0.65 -11.53 -10.13
C MET A 285 -0.08 -12.82 -9.73
N VAL A 286 -1.16 -13.07 -10.46
CA VAL A 286 -1.94 -14.31 -10.43
C VAL A 286 -1.24 -15.35 -11.31
N LEU A 287 -0.87 -16.49 -10.73
CA LEU A 287 -0.17 -17.57 -11.41
C LEU A 287 -1.15 -18.52 -12.09
N ALA A 288 -0.78 -19.06 -13.26
CA ALA A 288 -1.52 -20.13 -13.90
C ALA A 288 -1.38 -21.46 -13.13
N PRO A 289 -2.33 -22.41 -13.24
CA PRO A 289 -2.17 -23.74 -12.65
C PRO A 289 -0.87 -24.42 -13.08
N GLY A 290 -0.16 -25.04 -12.14
CA GLY A 290 1.13 -25.67 -12.40
C GLY A 290 2.01 -25.81 -11.16
N GLU A 291 3.19 -26.37 -11.37
CA GLU A 291 4.23 -26.57 -10.35
C GLU A 291 5.27 -25.45 -10.41
N TYR A 292 5.61 -24.90 -9.26
CA TYR A 292 6.48 -23.75 -9.11
C TYR A 292 7.46 -23.94 -7.94
N VAL A 293 8.47 -23.08 -7.89
CA VAL A 293 9.39 -22.95 -6.76
C VAL A 293 9.48 -21.47 -6.39
N LEU A 294 9.19 -21.14 -5.13
CA LEU A 294 9.53 -19.85 -4.55
C LEU A 294 11.01 -19.90 -4.17
N ASP A 295 11.83 -19.24 -4.96
CA ASP A 295 13.25 -19.06 -4.69
C ASP A 295 13.45 -17.74 -3.94
N ILE A 296 14.11 -17.80 -2.79
CA ILE A 296 14.45 -16.66 -1.96
C ILE A 296 15.96 -16.50 -2.04
N ASN A 297 16.42 -15.30 -2.38
CA ASN A 297 17.83 -14.92 -2.39
C ASN A 297 17.98 -13.65 -1.56
N GLY A 298 18.44 -13.78 -0.32
CA GLY A 298 18.45 -12.66 0.59
C GLY A 298 19.28 -12.86 1.83
N SER A 299 19.10 -11.96 2.79
CA SER A 299 19.71 -12.07 4.10
C SER A 299 18.79 -11.50 5.18
N LEU A 300 18.95 -11.99 6.40
CA LEU A 300 18.39 -11.41 7.62
C LEU A 300 19.52 -10.81 8.42
N SER A 301 19.76 -9.52 8.23
CA SER A 301 20.85 -8.76 8.87
C SER A 301 22.22 -9.43 8.74
N GLY A 302 22.55 -9.93 7.55
CA GLY A 302 23.84 -10.53 7.22
C GLY A 302 23.88 -12.06 7.25
N ASN A 303 22.86 -12.71 7.84
CA ASN A 303 22.69 -14.16 7.73
C ASN A 303 21.98 -14.48 6.41
N ALA A 304 22.63 -15.23 5.52
CA ALA A 304 22.03 -15.60 4.23
C ALA A 304 20.71 -16.37 4.42
N ILE A 305 19.71 -16.02 3.62
CA ILE A 305 18.46 -16.74 3.45
C ILE A 305 18.37 -17.10 1.98
N ASP A 306 18.89 -18.29 1.65
CA ASP A 306 18.88 -18.82 0.29
C ASP A 306 18.14 -20.17 0.33
N GLN A 307 16.92 -20.20 -0.23
CA GLN A 307 16.07 -21.40 -0.19
C GLN A 307 15.09 -21.44 -1.36
N GLY A 308 14.91 -22.64 -1.93
CA GLY A 308 13.86 -22.95 -2.89
C GLY A 308 12.73 -23.75 -2.25
N ILE A 309 11.52 -23.20 -2.26
CA ILE A 309 10.33 -23.80 -1.64
C ILE A 309 9.36 -24.22 -2.75
N PRO A 310 9.20 -25.54 -3.02
CA PRO A 310 8.29 -26.01 -4.06
C PRO A 310 6.83 -25.82 -3.65
N PHE A 311 5.97 -25.48 -4.61
CA PHE A 311 4.52 -25.38 -4.43
C PHE A 311 3.76 -25.59 -5.73
N SER A 312 2.45 -25.82 -5.62
CA SER A 312 1.58 -26.08 -6.75
C SER A 312 0.38 -25.13 -6.72
N ILE A 313 -0.02 -24.62 -7.88
CA ILE A 313 -1.28 -23.91 -8.08
C ILE A 313 -2.30 -24.89 -8.67
N PRO A 314 -3.42 -25.15 -7.97
CA PRO A 314 -4.42 -26.11 -8.44
C PRO A 314 -5.09 -25.64 -9.73
N LYS A 315 -5.65 -26.60 -10.47
CA LYS A 315 -6.43 -26.35 -11.70
C LYS A 315 -7.78 -25.71 -11.41
#